data_AF-A0A9D4VTS3-F1
#
_entry.id   AF-A0A9D4VTS3-F1
#
_cell.length_a   1.000
_cell.length_b   1.000
_cell.length_c   1.000
_cell.angle_alpha   90.00
_cell.angle_beta   90.00
_cell.angle_gamma   90.00
#
_symmetry.space_group_name_H-M   'P 1'
#
loop_
_entity.id
_entity.type
_entity.pdbx_description
1 polymer ?
#
loop_
_entity_poly.entity_id
_entity_poly.type
_entity_poly.pdbx_seq_one_letter_code
_entity_poly.pdbx_strand_id
1 'polypeptide(L)'
;MANPKSVLPLYEKNWYKYNYKRVFDSIILILLLLLLGYRLISVNDYSLPWFVAFLCECWFTLGWIFTMSTQWSPALVKTYPERLLQSVEELPAVDIFVTTADDKLEPPIITVNTVLSVLSLDYPSHKLSCYVSDDACSPLIFYALQQASSFAKHWVPFCKKYNVQTRAPFRYFSDDNDECTTNNEEFRQEWLQMKDMYENLSRDIDVDPKSIPNLHESDFAIFSNTTRTDHPAIIKAIWENKEMVENGVPHLIYISREKRPKQPHHYKAGAMNVLTRVSGLITNAPFMLNLDCDMIVNNPKIVQHAMCIFLGSRGEKEVAFVQCPQRFYTSLKDDPFGNQMTMTYTFILGAGLAGLQGPLYCGTNCFHRRKVIYGLSPDDVENVLSIGSNKLSEEELKQTFGASNDLMKSIIHALEERTYSTNDINVKKTIEKATQVACHGYEYGTFWGKQVGWIYESIVEDIVTGLLMHARGWRSELCTPNPIAFVGCAPGDNLATMSQFKRWATGMLEIFFCKHCPIFATIFAKLSFREFLGYMWIINWGFNPFAQVCYSCVIAYCIITNSYFLPKVSSEKYLYTYHY
;
A
#
# COMPACT_ATOMS: atom_id res chain seq x y z
N MET A 1 -25.89 -39.87 4.58
CA MET A 1 -24.57 -39.36 4.15
C MET A 1 -24.79 -38.45 2.95
N ALA A 2 -25.02 -37.17 3.20
CA ALA A 2 -25.11 -36.17 2.13
C ALA A 2 -23.67 -35.84 1.71
N ASN A 3 -23.39 -35.95 0.41
CA ASN A 3 -22.14 -35.51 -0.19
C ASN A 3 -21.92 -34.03 0.19
N PRO A 4 -20.78 -33.63 0.78
CA PRO A 4 -20.49 -32.21 0.95
C PRO A 4 -20.46 -31.62 -0.45
N LYS A 5 -21.34 -30.64 -0.75
CA LYS A 5 -21.25 -29.85 -1.99
C LYS A 5 -19.79 -29.42 -2.09
N SER A 6 -19.08 -29.82 -3.15
CA SER A 6 -17.72 -29.38 -3.39
C SER A 6 -17.74 -27.87 -3.57
N VAL A 7 -17.49 -27.12 -2.50
CA VAL A 7 -17.43 -25.66 -2.55
C VAL A 7 -16.26 -25.32 -3.47
N LEU A 8 -16.58 -24.78 -4.65
CA LEU A 8 -15.57 -24.35 -5.60
C LEU A 8 -14.68 -23.28 -4.94
N PRO A 9 -13.37 -23.29 -5.19
CA PRO A 9 -12.47 -22.33 -4.57
C PRO A 9 -12.80 -20.90 -5.00
N LEU A 10 -12.75 -19.96 -4.04
CA LEU A 10 -12.96 -18.51 -4.30
C LEU A 10 -11.76 -17.88 -5.02
N TYR A 11 -10.57 -18.44 -4.85
CA TYR A 11 -9.39 -18.09 -5.62
C TYR A 11 -8.47 -19.29 -5.83
N GLU A 12 -7.64 -19.21 -6.86
CA GLU A 12 -6.63 -20.20 -7.21
C GLU A 12 -5.27 -19.51 -7.35
N LYS A 13 -4.22 -20.17 -6.87
CA LYS A 13 -2.84 -19.72 -7.05
C LYS A 13 -2.17 -20.60 -8.09
N ASN A 14 -1.72 -19.99 -9.18
CA ASN A 14 -1.16 -20.67 -10.34
C ASN A 14 0.35 -20.38 -10.41
N TRP A 15 1.16 -21.44 -10.31
CA TRP A 15 2.61 -21.35 -10.42
C TRP A 15 3.07 -21.52 -11.87
N TYR A 16 3.91 -20.62 -12.34
CA TYR A 16 4.47 -20.69 -13.69
C TYR A 16 5.75 -21.51 -13.73
N LYS A 17 5.88 -22.36 -14.77
CA LYS A 17 7.09 -23.14 -15.03
C LYS A 17 8.06 -22.31 -15.87
N TYR A 18 8.94 -21.56 -15.21
CA TYR A 18 10.01 -20.78 -15.86
C TYR A 18 11.30 -21.60 -16.05
N ASN A 19 11.18 -22.79 -16.64
CA ASN A 19 12.30 -23.73 -16.72
C ASN A 19 13.50 -23.17 -17.48
N TYR A 20 13.29 -22.59 -18.68
CA TYR A 20 14.37 -22.00 -19.46
C TYR A 20 15.04 -20.83 -18.73
N LYS A 21 14.25 -19.90 -18.20
CA LYS A 21 14.77 -18.75 -17.45
C LYS A 21 15.58 -19.19 -16.22
N ARG A 22 15.12 -20.18 -15.44
CA ARG A 22 15.88 -20.75 -14.31
C ARG A 22 17.22 -21.31 -14.74
N VAL A 23 17.27 -22.03 -15.86
CA VAL A 23 18.53 -22.58 -16.40
C VAL A 23 19.48 -21.44 -16.78
N PHE A 24 19.01 -20.45 -17.54
CA PHE A 24 19.82 -19.28 -17.90
C PHE A 24 20.32 -18.50 -16.68
N ASP A 25 19.44 -18.19 -15.72
CA ASP A 25 19.80 -17.44 -14.51
C ASP A 25 20.84 -18.22 -13.67
N SER A 26 20.73 -19.56 -13.62
CA SER A 26 21.69 -20.44 -12.95
C SER A 26 23.04 -20.48 -13.68
N ILE A 27 23.04 -20.55 -15.01
CA ILE A 27 24.28 -20.50 -15.81
C ILE A 27 24.98 -19.16 -15.58
N ILE A 28 24.24 -18.04 -15.60
CA ILE A 28 24.81 -16.71 -15.33
C ILE A 28 25.41 -16.67 -13.93
N LEU A 29 24.71 -17.18 -12.91
CA LEU A 29 25.26 -17.25 -11.54
C LEU A 29 26.55 -18.08 -11.48
N ILE A 30 26.58 -19.24 -12.14
CA ILE A 30 27.79 -20.08 -12.20
C ILE A 30 28.94 -19.31 -12.86
N LEU A 31 28.69 -18.62 -13.97
CA LEU A 31 29.70 -17.81 -14.66
C LEU A 31 30.23 -16.67 -13.78
N LEU A 32 29.36 -15.99 -13.03
CA LEU A 32 29.76 -14.95 -12.08
C LEU A 32 30.64 -15.53 -10.96
N LEU A 33 30.27 -16.67 -10.39
CA LEU A 33 31.07 -17.34 -9.36
C LEU A 33 32.43 -17.82 -9.88
N LEU A 34 32.47 -18.36 -11.10
CA LEU A 34 33.71 -18.75 -11.77
C LEU A 34 34.60 -17.54 -12.06
N LEU A 35 34.01 -16.40 -12.45
CA LEU A 35 34.74 -15.16 -12.65
C LEU A 35 35.39 -14.68 -11.35
N LEU A 36 34.65 -14.67 -10.24
CA LEU A 36 35.20 -14.33 -8.92
C LEU A 36 36.32 -15.29 -8.49
N GLY A 37 36.13 -16.59 -8.70
CA GLY A 37 37.17 -17.60 -8.43
C GLY A 37 38.43 -17.37 -9.26
N TYR A 38 38.27 -17.10 -10.57
CA TYR A 38 39.37 -16.77 -11.47
C TYR A 38 40.11 -15.50 -11.03
N ARG A 39 39.38 -14.46 -10.61
CA ARG A 39 39.95 -13.19 -10.13
C ARG A 39 40.84 -13.38 -8.89
N LEU A 40 40.45 -14.30 -8.00
CA LEU A 40 41.19 -14.60 -6.78
C LEU A 40 42.46 -15.43 -7.03
N ILE A 41 42.41 -16.34 -8.01
CA ILE A 41 43.55 -17.24 -8.34
C ILE A 41 44.56 -16.59 -9.28
N SER A 42 44.11 -15.73 -10.20
CA SER A 42 44.94 -15.27 -11.33
C SER A 42 45.79 -14.03 -11.04
N VAL A 43 45.71 -13.48 -9.83
CA VAL A 43 46.41 -12.25 -9.46
C VAL A 43 47.58 -12.57 -8.53
N ASN A 44 48.78 -12.19 -8.96
CA ASN A 44 50.01 -12.39 -8.21
C ASN A 44 50.29 -11.24 -7.22
N ASP A 45 49.80 -10.03 -7.52
CA ASP A 45 49.98 -8.83 -6.68
C ASP A 45 48.63 -8.17 -6.36
N TYR A 46 48.28 -8.11 -5.07
CA TYR A 46 47.03 -7.51 -4.59
C TYR A 46 47.14 -5.98 -4.50
N SER A 47 46.75 -5.29 -5.57
CA SER A 47 46.68 -3.82 -5.59
C SER A 47 45.37 -3.31 -4.97
N LEU A 48 45.38 -2.05 -4.47
CA LEU A 48 44.16 -1.41 -3.95
C LEU A 48 43.04 -1.33 -5.02
N PRO A 49 43.30 -0.95 -6.29
CA PRO A 49 42.28 -0.99 -7.34
C PRO A 49 41.68 -2.38 -7.57
N TRP A 50 42.51 -3.43 -7.52
CA TRP A 50 42.03 -4.81 -7.62
C TRP A 50 41.09 -5.16 -6.47
N PHE A 51 41.48 -4.83 -5.24
CA PHE A 51 40.70 -5.16 -4.03
C PHE A 51 39.33 -4.49 -4.05
N VAL A 52 39.27 -3.19 -4.37
CA VAL A 52 38.00 -2.45 -4.45
C VAL A 52 37.13 -3.01 -5.59
N ALA A 53 37.71 -3.27 -6.77
CA ALA A 53 36.97 -3.87 -7.88
C ALA A 53 36.40 -5.25 -7.52
N PHE A 54 37.21 -6.11 -6.89
CA PHE A 54 36.79 -7.44 -6.47
C PHE A 54 35.64 -7.39 -5.45
N LEU A 55 35.70 -6.50 -4.46
CA LEU A 55 34.60 -6.30 -3.52
C LEU A 55 33.30 -5.86 -4.22
N CYS A 56 33.39 -4.96 -5.20
CA CYS A 56 32.23 -4.52 -5.98
C CYS A 56 31.65 -5.69 -6.82
N GLU A 57 32.51 -6.47 -7.47
CA GLU A 57 32.10 -7.65 -8.24
C GLU A 57 31.44 -8.73 -7.36
N CYS A 58 31.96 -8.94 -6.14
CA CYS A 58 31.31 -9.80 -5.14
C CYS A 58 29.92 -9.26 -4.77
N TRP A 59 29.78 -7.95 -4.56
CA TRP A 59 28.50 -7.32 -4.25
C TRP A 59 27.51 -7.45 -5.41
N PHE A 60 27.93 -7.24 -6.66
CA PHE A 60 27.08 -7.43 -7.84
C PHE A 60 26.62 -8.88 -7.98
N THR A 61 27.51 -9.84 -7.71
CA THR A 61 27.17 -11.27 -7.71
C THR A 61 26.15 -11.59 -6.61
N LEU A 62 26.30 -11.00 -5.43
CA LEU A 62 25.32 -11.13 -4.34
C LEU A 62 23.96 -10.50 -4.73
N GLY A 63 23.96 -9.34 -5.37
CA GLY A 63 22.76 -8.70 -5.93
C GLY A 63 22.06 -9.57 -6.98
N TRP A 64 22.83 -10.31 -7.79
CA TRP A 64 22.28 -11.30 -8.73
C TRP A 64 21.58 -12.45 -8.01
N ILE A 65 22.17 -12.97 -6.93
CA ILE A 65 21.54 -14.03 -6.10
C ILE A 65 20.18 -13.56 -5.56
N PHE A 66 20.12 -12.33 -5.02
CA PHE A 66 18.86 -11.76 -4.54
C PHE A 66 17.82 -11.67 -5.66
N THR A 67 18.20 -11.14 -6.83
CA THR A 67 17.31 -10.98 -8.00
C THR A 67 16.82 -12.33 -8.53
N MET A 68 17.70 -13.32 -8.63
CA MET A 68 17.34 -14.67 -9.07
C MET A 68 16.35 -15.32 -8.10
N SER A 69 16.55 -15.15 -6.78
CA SER A 69 15.67 -15.73 -5.75
C SER A 69 14.22 -15.24 -5.87
N THR A 70 14.03 -13.93 -6.10
CA THR A 70 12.69 -13.34 -6.22
C THR A 70 11.94 -13.86 -7.43
N GLN A 71 12.63 -14.19 -8.52
CA GLN A 71 12.02 -14.64 -9.78
C GLN A 71 11.95 -16.16 -9.92
N TRP A 72 12.45 -16.92 -8.94
CA TRP A 72 12.62 -18.36 -9.08
C TRP A 72 11.29 -19.13 -9.13
N SER A 73 10.27 -18.71 -8.38
CA SER A 73 9.00 -19.46 -8.26
C SER A 73 7.78 -18.58 -8.51
N PRO A 74 7.63 -17.94 -9.67
CA PRO A 74 6.58 -16.95 -9.88
C PRO A 74 5.19 -17.59 -9.78
N ALA A 75 4.28 -16.87 -9.13
CA ALA A 75 2.89 -17.27 -8.95
C ALA A 75 1.94 -16.10 -9.26
N LEU A 76 0.79 -16.40 -9.85
CA LEU A 76 -0.31 -15.45 -9.98
C LEU A 76 -1.55 -15.98 -9.29
N VAL A 77 -2.35 -15.05 -8.78
CA VAL A 77 -3.60 -15.35 -8.11
C VAL A 77 -4.74 -15.02 -9.07
N LYS A 78 -5.64 -15.98 -9.26
CA LYS A 78 -6.89 -15.80 -10.00
C LYS A 78 -8.06 -15.92 -9.03
N THR A 79 -8.91 -14.91 -9.00
CA THR A 79 -10.04 -14.79 -8.08
C THR A 79 -11.37 -14.91 -8.82
N TYR A 80 -12.41 -15.39 -8.15
CA TYR A 80 -13.74 -15.62 -8.72
C TYR A 80 -14.86 -14.91 -7.93
N PRO A 81 -15.07 -13.59 -8.12
CA PRO A 81 -16.09 -12.82 -7.40
C PRO A 81 -17.52 -13.37 -7.49
N GLU A 82 -17.87 -13.97 -8.64
CA GLU A 82 -19.19 -14.59 -8.85
C GLU A 82 -19.45 -15.73 -7.83
N ARG A 83 -18.41 -16.52 -7.51
CA ARG A 83 -18.50 -17.59 -6.52
C ARG A 83 -18.60 -17.04 -5.10
N LEU A 84 -17.95 -15.91 -4.83
CA LEU A 84 -18.05 -15.22 -3.53
C LEU A 84 -19.49 -14.80 -3.27
N LEU A 85 -20.11 -14.10 -4.21
CA LEU A 85 -21.49 -13.61 -4.08
C LEU A 85 -22.53 -14.74 -3.95
N GLN A 86 -22.23 -15.94 -4.44
CA GLN A 86 -23.10 -17.11 -4.30
C GLN A 86 -22.88 -17.89 -3.00
N SER A 87 -21.71 -17.78 -2.38
CA SER A 87 -21.27 -18.63 -1.26
C SER A 87 -21.34 -17.95 0.11
N VAL A 88 -21.28 -16.62 0.15
CA VAL A 88 -21.27 -15.83 1.38
C VAL A 88 -22.62 -15.15 1.55
N GLU A 89 -23.30 -15.42 2.66
CA GLU A 89 -24.61 -14.81 2.98
C GLU A 89 -24.50 -13.32 3.27
N GLU A 90 -23.46 -12.90 3.99
CA GLU A 90 -23.22 -11.50 4.35
C GLU A 90 -21.77 -11.09 4.10
N LEU A 91 -21.58 -10.07 3.26
CA LEU A 91 -20.27 -9.53 2.94
C LEU A 91 -19.69 -8.73 4.12
N PRO A 92 -18.40 -8.87 4.45
CA PRO A 92 -17.78 -8.17 5.57
C PRO A 92 -17.65 -6.67 5.29
N ALA A 93 -17.65 -5.84 6.34
CA ALA A 93 -17.40 -4.41 6.22
C ALA A 93 -15.93 -4.13 5.84
N VAL A 94 -15.71 -3.02 5.13
CA VAL A 94 -14.39 -2.54 4.70
C VAL A 94 -14.28 -1.04 4.92
N ASP A 95 -13.29 -0.64 5.71
CA ASP A 95 -12.92 0.77 5.85
C ASP A 95 -11.90 1.14 4.76
N ILE A 96 -12.09 2.26 4.09
CA ILE A 96 -11.22 2.76 3.03
C ILE A 96 -10.53 4.01 3.56
N PHE A 97 -9.20 4.02 3.56
CA PHE A 97 -8.36 5.11 4.01
C PHE A 97 -7.75 5.80 2.81
N VAL A 98 -8.00 7.10 2.68
CA VAL A 98 -7.38 7.98 1.69
C VAL A 98 -6.54 9.01 2.43
N THR A 99 -5.24 9.05 2.20
CA THR A 99 -4.33 10.03 2.84
C THR A 99 -3.90 11.11 1.87
N THR A 100 -3.97 12.37 2.29
CA THR A 100 -3.41 13.54 1.58
C THR A 100 -2.51 14.33 2.52
N ALA A 101 -1.38 14.83 2.01
CA ALA A 101 -0.32 15.42 2.80
C ALA A 101 -0.22 16.96 2.66
N ASP A 102 -0.62 17.50 1.51
CA ASP A 102 -0.40 18.90 1.16
C ASP A 102 -1.35 19.35 0.04
N ASP A 103 -2.18 20.36 0.30
CA ASP A 103 -3.17 20.88 -0.64
C ASP A 103 -2.58 21.69 -1.81
N LYS A 104 -1.29 22.04 -1.76
CA LYS A 104 -0.58 22.73 -2.85
C LYS A 104 0.13 21.74 -3.77
N LEU A 105 0.78 20.73 -3.21
CA LEU A 105 1.44 19.69 -3.99
C LEU A 105 0.42 18.70 -4.56
N GLU A 106 -0.68 18.47 -3.83
CA GLU A 106 -1.77 17.58 -4.19
C GLU A 106 -3.07 18.41 -4.29
N PRO A 107 -3.36 19.02 -5.46
CA PRO A 107 -4.57 19.81 -5.65
C PRO A 107 -5.83 19.05 -5.20
N PRO A 108 -6.82 19.72 -4.58
CA PRO A 108 -8.02 19.06 -4.03
C PRO A 108 -8.75 18.15 -5.01
N ILE A 109 -8.75 18.50 -6.31
CA ILE A 109 -9.37 17.71 -7.37
C ILE A 109 -8.82 16.29 -7.48
N ILE A 110 -7.53 16.07 -7.15
CA ILE A 110 -6.90 14.75 -7.15
C ILE A 110 -7.53 13.89 -6.06
N THR A 111 -7.56 14.40 -4.82
CA THR A 111 -8.20 13.75 -3.68
C THR A 111 -9.69 13.50 -3.92
N VAL A 112 -10.42 14.49 -4.48
CA VAL A 112 -11.85 14.36 -4.81
C VAL A 112 -12.09 13.23 -5.81
N ASN A 113 -11.29 13.12 -6.88
CA ASN A 113 -11.46 12.06 -7.86
C ASN A 113 -11.19 10.67 -7.27
N THR A 114 -10.19 10.54 -6.41
CA THR A 114 -9.94 9.30 -5.66
C THR A 114 -11.11 8.95 -4.77
N VAL A 115 -11.62 9.91 -3.98
CA VAL A 115 -12.78 9.71 -3.10
C VAL A 115 -14.03 9.32 -3.89
N LEU A 116 -14.32 9.99 -5.01
CA LEU A 116 -15.47 9.65 -5.86
C LEU A 116 -15.34 8.25 -6.46
N SER A 117 -14.12 7.83 -6.83
CA SER A 117 -13.87 6.49 -7.36
C SER A 117 -14.08 5.38 -6.34
N VAL A 118 -13.76 5.62 -5.06
CA VAL A 118 -13.97 4.62 -4.00
C VAL A 118 -15.40 4.60 -3.48
N LEU A 119 -16.10 5.74 -3.47
CA LEU A 119 -17.52 5.80 -3.06
C LEU A 119 -18.45 5.08 -4.05
N SER A 120 -17.99 4.85 -5.28
CA SER A 120 -18.73 4.20 -6.37
C SER A 120 -18.30 2.75 -6.65
N LEU A 121 -17.66 2.10 -5.68
CA LEU A 121 -17.31 0.67 -5.75
C LEU A 121 -18.54 -0.26 -5.83
N ASP A 122 -18.38 -1.41 -6.48
CA ASP A 122 -19.41 -2.46 -6.57
C ASP A 122 -19.43 -3.29 -5.28
N TYR A 123 -19.89 -2.67 -4.20
CA TYR A 123 -20.05 -3.31 -2.89
C TYR A 123 -21.26 -2.71 -2.18
N PRO A 124 -21.90 -3.41 -1.23
CA PRO A 124 -22.98 -2.84 -0.45
C PRO A 124 -22.52 -1.56 0.25
N SER A 125 -23.24 -0.47 0.00
CA SER A 125 -22.88 0.89 0.47
C SER A 125 -22.77 0.97 1.99
N HIS A 126 -23.62 0.23 2.72
CA HIS A 126 -23.64 0.17 4.19
C HIS A 126 -22.47 -0.65 4.78
N LYS A 127 -21.72 -1.37 3.94
CA LYS A 127 -20.50 -2.10 4.32
C LYS A 127 -19.22 -1.35 4.00
N LEU A 128 -19.30 -0.25 3.26
CA LEU A 128 -18.16 0.61 2.96
C LEU A 128 -18.17 1.86 3.84
N SER A 129 -16.99 2.29 4.26
CA SER A 129 -16.82 3.57 4.94
C SER A 129 -15.51 4.21 4.51
N CYS A 130 -15.57 5.40 3.95
CA CYS A 130 -14.42 6.16 3.46
C CYS A 130 -13.98 7.17 4.51
N TYR A 131 -12.71 7.09 4.89
CA TYR A 131 -12.03 8.00 5.80
C TYR A 131 -10.93 8.73 5.03
N VAL A 132 -11.03 10.05 5.00
CA VAL A 132 -10.03 10.91 4.36
C VAL A 132 -9.21 11.56 5.46
N SER A 133 -7.92 11.21 5.50
CA SER A 133 -6.95 11.83 6.41
C SER A 133 -6.22 12.96 5.70
N ASP A 134 -6.42 14.18 6.19
CA ASP A 134 -5.77 15.38 5.73
C ASP A 134 -4.67 15.79 6.72
N ASP A 135 -3.42 15.59 6.32
CA ASP A 135 -2.26 15.95 7.14
C ASP A 135 -1.91 17.44 7.06
N ALA A 136 -2.49 18.20 6.13
CA ALA A 136 -2.29 19.65 6.01
C ALA A 136 -3.28 20.45 6.87
N CYS A 137 -4.38 19.83 7.30
CA CYS A 137 -5.50 20.51 7.96
C CYS A 137 -6.06 21.65 7.09
N SER A 138 -6.24 21.37 5.80
CA SER A 138 -6.67 22.37 4.82
C SER A 138 -8.19 22.54 4.81
N PRO A 139 -8.71 23.76 5.04
CA PRO A 139 -10.14 24.02 4.90
C PRO A 139 -10.61 23.82 3.45
N LEU A 140 -9.72 23.97 2.46
CA LEU A 140 -10.03 23.76 1.05
C LEU A 140 -10.31 22.28 0.75
N ILE A 141 -9.50 21.36 1.30
CA ILE A 141 -9.75 19.92 1.18
C ILE A 141 -11.09 19.55 1.82
N PHE A 142 -11.38 20.06 3.02
CA PHE A 142 -12.65 19.79 3.68
C PHE A 142 -13.85 20.31 2.86
N TYR A 143 -13.77 21.53 2.35
CA TYR A 143 -14.79 22.11 1.45
C TYR A 143 -14.97 21.28 0.17
N ALA A 144 -13.86 20.90 -0.48
CA ALA A 144 -13.90 20.09 -1.70
C ALA A 144 -14.57 18.72 -1.46
N LEU A 145 -14.35 18.11 -0.30
CA LEU A 145 -15.02 16.86 0.08
C LEU A 145 -16.51 17.02 0.35
N GLN A 146 -16.95 18.17 0.90
CA GLN A 146 -18.38 18.48 1.03
C GLN A 146 -19.05 18.60 -0.35
N GLN A 147 -18.43 19.31 -1.29
CA GLN A 147 -18.93 19.41 -2.65
C GLN A 147 -18.93 18.06 -3.37
N ALA A 148 -17.85 17.28 -3.20
CA ALA A 148 -17.75 15.92 -3.73
C ALA A 148 -18.85 15.01 -3.15
N SER A 149 -19.21 15.14 -1.88
CA SER A 149 -20.31 14.37 -1.27
C SER A 149 -21.66 14.69 -1.92
N SER A 150 -21.93 15.95 -2.22
CA SER A 150 -23.15 16.38 -2.93
C SER A 150 -23.20 15.83 -4.35
N PHE A 151 -22.07 15.85 -5.07
CA PHE A 151 -21.96 15.23 -6.39
C PHE A 151 -22.08 13.70 -6.34
N ALA A 152 -21.48 13.04 -5.34
CA ALA A 152 -21.50 11.59 -5.17
C ALA A 152 -22.92 11.01 -5.10
N LYS A 153 -23.87 11.76 -4.55
CA LYS A 153 -25.30 11.36 -4.49
C LYS A 153 -25.93 11.17 -5.87
N HIS A 154 -25.38 11.80 -6.90
CA HIS A 154 -25.82 11.65 -8.29
C HIS A 154 -24.91 10.70 -9.06
N TRP A 155 -23.59 10.82 -8.86
CA TRP A 155 -22.59 9.99 -9.52
C TRP A 155 -22.70 8.50 -9.17
N VAL A 156 -22.88 8.15 -7.89
CA VAL A 156 -22.93 6.74 -7.44
C VAL A 156 -24.13 6.00 -8.05
N PRO A 157 -25.37 6.53 -8.01
CA PRO A 157 -26.50 5.90 -8.70
C PRO A 157 -26.31 5.80 -10.21
N PHE A 158 -25.81 6.86 -10.87
CA PHE A 158 -25.51 6.85 -12.31
C PHE A 158 -24.53 5.72 -12.68
N CYS A 159 -23.43 5.63 -11.91
CA CYS A 159 -22.42 4.60 -12.04
C CYS A 159 -23.00 3.18 -11.95
N LYS A 160 -23.91 2.94 -11.00
CA LYS A 160 -24.55 1.63 -10.80
C LYS A 160 -25.61 1.34 -11.87
N LYS A 161 -26.44 2.34 -12.24
CA LYS A 161 -27.49 2.24 -13.26
C LYS A 161 -26.94 1.83 -14.61
N TYR A 162 -25.83 2.44 -15.04
CA TYR A 162 -25.23 2.22 -16.36
C TYR A 162 -24.01 1.30 -16.35
N ASN A 163 -23.68 0.68 -15.21
CA ASN A 163 -22.53 -0.24 -15.06
C ASN A 163 -21.20 0.37 -15.56
N VAL A 164 -20.99 1.64 -15.26
CA VAL A 164 -19.79 2.40 -15.66
C VAL A 164 -18.54 1.72 -15.12
N GLN A 165 -17.58 1.34 -15.96
CA GLN A 165 -16.36 0.67 -15.46
C GLN A 165 -15.39 1.67 -14.81
N THR A 166 -15.18 2.82 -15.46
CA THR A 166 -14.26 3.87 -14.97
C THR A 166 -14.95 4.73 -13.91
N ARG A 167 -14.65 4.46 -12.62
CA ARG A 167 -15.30 5.12 -11.48
C ARG A 167 -14.81 6.54 -11.20
N ALA A 168 -13.68 6.95 -11.77
CA ALA A 168 -13.16 8.30 -11.67
C ALA A 168 -13.76 9.21 -12.77
N PRO A 169 -14.53 10.25 -12.41
CA PRO A 169 -15.25 11.07 -13.40
C PRO A 169 -14.35 11.73 -14.44
N PHE A 170 -13.22 12.32 -14.03
CA PHE A 170 -12.30 12.99 -14.97
C PHE A 170 -11.85 12.07 -16.08
N ARG A 171 -11.64 10.79 -15.78
CA ARG A 171 -11.25 9.77 -16.77
C ARG A 171 -12.41 9.35 -17.63
N TYR A 172 -13.53 9.06 -16.99
CA TYR A 172 -14.74 8.64 -17.68
C TYR A 172 -15.16 9.67 -18.75
N PHE A 173 -15.01 10.96 -18.46
CA PHE A 173 -15.35 12.03 -19.40
C PHE A 173 -14.21 12.49 -20.32
N SER A 174 -12.96 12.06 -20.08
CA SER A 174 -11.80 12.40 -20.93
C SER A 174 -11.47 11.34 -21.97
N ASP A 175 -11.77 10.07 -21.68
CA ASP A 175 -11.63 9.02 -22.68
C ASP A 175 -12.64 9.35 -23.80
N ASP A 176 -12.15 9.53 -25.04
CA ASP A 176 -12.95 9.59 -26.27
C ASP A 176 -13.62 8.22 -26.54
N ASN A 177 -14.23 7.63 -25.51
CA ASN A 177 -15.02 6.44 -25.67
C ASN A 177 -16.27 6.84 -26.45
N ASP A 178 -16.42 6.21 -27.61
CA ASP A 178 -17.62 6.16 -28.45
C ASP A 178 -18.89 5.65 -27.69
N GLU A 179 -18.97 5.71 -26.36
CA GLU A 179 -20.18 5.40 -25.57
C GLU A 179 -21.34 6.34 -25.92
N CYS A 180 -21.08 7.47 -26.58
CA CYS A 180 -22.12 8.33 -27.17
C CYS A 180 -22.81 7.68 -28.40
N THR A 181 -22.42 6.46 -28.80
CA THR A 181 -23.08 5.68 -29.87
C THR A 181 -24.23 4.80 -29.36
N THR A 182 -24.53 4.78 -28.06
CA THR A 182 -25.76 4.11 -27.59
C THR A 182 -27.00 4.89 -28.03
N ASN A 183 -27.92 4.23 -28.74
CA ASN A 183 -29.18 4.80 -29.25
C ASN A 183 -30.20 5.22 -28.15
N ASN A 184 -29.80 5.33 -26.88
CA ASN A 184 -30.68 5.67 -25.78
C ASN A 184 -30.60 7.17 -25.44
N GLU A 185 -31.64 7.92 -25.78
CA GLU A 185 -31.73 9.37 -25.52
C GLU A 185 -31.68 9.71 -24.03
N GLU A 186 -32.27 8.86 -23.17
CA GLU A 186 -32.26 9.04 -21.70
C GLU A 186 -30.83 9.03 -21.17
N PHE A 187 -30.03 8.04 -21.58
CA PHE A 187 -28.63 7.96 -21.19
C PHE A 187 -27.83 9.18 -21.65
N ARG A 188 -28.05 9.65 -22.89
CA ARG A 188 -27.33 10.81 -23.43
C ARG A 188 -27.65 12.09 -22.65
N GLN A 189 -28.90 12.29 -22.25
CA GLN A 189 -29.31 13.43 -21.43
C GLN A 189 -28.70 13.34 -20.03
N GLU A 190 -28.82 12.19 -19.35
CA GLU A 190 -28.23 11.99 -18.02
C GLU A 190 -26.70 12.11 -18.06
N TRP A 191 -26.04 11.62 -19.10
CA TRP A 191 -24.60 11.72 -19.28
C TRP A 191 -24.13 13.17 -19.43
N LEU A 192 -24.81 13.97 -20.26
CA LEU A 192 -24.51 15.40 -20.42
C LEU A 192 -24.70 16.15 -19.11
N GLN A 193 -25.80 15.87 -18.41
CA GLN A 193 -26.05 16.46 -17.10
C GLN A 193 -24.96 16.09 -16.08
N MET A 194 -24.53 14.83 -16.04
CA MET A 194 -23.45 14.40 -15.15
C MET A 194 -22.12 15.04 -15.49
N LYS A 195 -21.80 15.21 -16.78
CA LYS A 195 -20.61 15.91 -17.23
C LYS A 195 -20.62 17.37 -16.80
N ASP A 196 -21.72 18.08 -17.04
CA ASP A 196 -21.88 19.49 -16.64
C ASP A 196 -21.77 19.65 -15.12
N MET A 197 -22.36 18.74 -14.35
CA MET A 197 -22.24 18.73 -12.88
C MET A 197 -20.81 18.51 -12.41
N TYR A 198 -20.04 17.63 -13.07
CA TYR A 198 -18.64 17.40 -12.74
C TYR A 198 -17.75 18.60 -13.12
N GLU A 199 -18.00 19.24 -14.24
CA GLU A 199 -17.30 20.47 -14.65
C GLU A 199 -17.60 21.64 -13.70
N ASN A 200 -18.86 21.76 -13.24
CA ASN A 200 -19.23 22.72 -12.20
C ASN A 200 -18.49 22.43 -10.89
N LEU A 201 -18.50 21.17 -10.41
CA LEU A 201 -17.74 20.76 -9.22
C LEU A 201 -16.26 21.14 -9.33
N SER A 202 -15.64 20.85 -10.49
CA SER A 202 -14.23 21.13 -10.72
C SER A 202 -13.93 22.63 -10.67
N ARG A 203 -14.84 23.47 -11.18
CA ARG A 203 -14.75 24.94 -11.08
C ARG A 203 -14.99 25.45 -9.66
N ASP A 204 -15.94 24.86 -8.94
CA ASP A 204 -16.34 25.30 -7.60
C ASP A 204 -15.26 25.02 -6.55
N ILE A 205 -14.43 23.99 -6.75
CA ILE A 205 -13.31 23.66 -5.86
C ILE A 205 -11.99 24.32 -6.25
N ASP A 206 -11.90 24.88 -7.47
CA ASP A 206 -10.73 25.64 -7.94
C ASP A 206 -10.83 27.10 -7.48
N VAL A 207 -10.84 27.29 -6.16
CA VAL A 207 -11.03 28.58 -5.50
C VAL A 207 -9.89 28.85 -4.51
N ASP A 208 -9.59 30.13 -4.27
CA ASP A 208 -8.65 30.52 -3.21
C ASP A 208 -9.25 30.08 -1.85
N PRO A 209 -8.48 29.40 -0.97
CA PRO A 209 -8.93 29.05 0.37
C PRO A 209 -9.58 30.21 1.15
N LYS A 210 -9.14 31.45 0.92
CA LYS A 210 -9.69 32.65 1.58
C LYS A 210 -11.05 33.09 1.03
N SER A 211 -11.39 32.62 -0.16
CA SER A 211 -12.66 32.93 -0.84
C SER A 211 -13.76 31.90 -0.57
N ILE A 212 -13.46 30.84 0.21
CA ILE A 212 -14.43 29.82 0.61
C ILE A 212 -15.61 30.53 1.31
N PRO A 213 -16.84 30.40 0.80
CA PRO A 213 -18.02 31.00 1.41
C PRO A 213 -18.16 30.53 2.85
N ASN A 214 -18.41 31.47 3.76
CA ASN A 214 -18.77 31.19 5.15
C ASN A 214 -17.71 30.42 5.99
N LEU A 215 -16.43 30.81 5.91
CA LEU A 215 -15.38 30.38 6.86
C LEU A 215 -15.77 30.57 8.37
N HIS A 216 -16.74 31.43 8.65
CA HIS A 216 -17.28 31.71 9.98
C HIS A 216 -18.52 30.88 10.36
N GLU A 217 -19.01 29.99 9.48
CA GLU A 217 -20.04 29.01 9.85
C GLU A 217 -19.49 27.96 10.83
N SER A 218 -20.39 27.34 11.61
CA SER A 218 -20.04 26.44 12.71
C SER A 218 -19.11 25.28 12.34
N ASP A 219 -19.16 24.81 11.08
CA ASP A 219 -18.32 23.70 10.61
C ASP A 219 -16.90 24.14 10.22
N PHE A 220 -16.73 25.36 9.71
CA PHE A 220 -15.43 25.91 9.29
C PHE A 220 -14.73 26.72 10.38
N ALA A 221 -15.48 27.17 11.40
CA ALA A 221 -14.94 27.97 12.50
C ALA A 221 -13.71 27.33 13.17
N ILE A 222 -13.65 25.99 13.24
CA ILE A 222 -12.52 25.27 13.84
C ILE A 222 -11.20 25.46 13.07
N PHE A 223 -11.25 25.79 11.78
CA PHE A 223 -10.06 26.00 10.93
C PHE A 223 -9.53 27.44 10.97
N SER A 224 -10.32 28.39 11.53
CA SER A 224 -9.97 29.82 11.50
C SER A 224 -8.68 30.17 12.27
N ASN A 225 -8.35 29.40 13.30
CA ASN A 225 -7.18 29.59 14.17
C ASN A 225 -6.19 28.42 14.10
N THR A 226 -6.16 27.69 12.98
CA THR A 226 -5.27 26.52 12.81
C THR A 226 -4.13 26.81 11.85
N THR A 227 -2.99 26.18 12.11
CA THR A 227 -1.87 26.13 11.16
C THR A 227 -1.54 24.68 10.85
N ARG A 228 -0.82 24.41 9.75
CA ARG A 228 -0.42 23.04 9.37
C ARG A 228 0.35 22.27 10.46
N THR A 229 1.01 22.97 11.37
CA THR A 229 1.89 22.38 12.41
C THR A 229 1.32 22.52 13.81
N ASP A 230 0.25 23.30 14.00
CA ASP A 230 -0.41 23.50 15.28
C ASP A 230 -1.93 23.61 15.09
N HIS A 231 -2.62 22.54 15.43
CA HIS A 231 -4.08 22.44 15.37
C HIS A 231 -4.57 21.24 16.19
N PRO A 232 -5.77 21.32 16.78
CA PRO A 232 -6.39 20.18 17.45
C PRO A 232 -6.74 19.07 16.44
N ALA A 233 -7.07 17.88 16.95
CA ALA A 233 -7.68 16.85 16.12
C ALA A 233 -9.09 17.31 15.67
N ILE A 234 -9.37 17.22 14.37
CA ILE A 234 -10.64 17.58 13.76
C ILE A 234 -11.20 16.33 13.09
N ILE A 235 -12.37 15.90 13.53
CA ILE A 235 -13.09 14.77 12.94
C ILE A 235 -14.50 15.25 12.59
N LYS A 236 -14.88 15.10 11.32
CA LYS A 236 -16.18 15.54 10.80
C LYS A 236 -16.79 14.44 9.94
N ALA A 237 -18.02 14.03 10.24
CA ALA A 237 -18.80 13.18 9.36
C ALA A 237 -19.46 14.04 8.29
N ILE A 238 -18.96 13.96 7.05
CA ILE A 238 -19.50 14.71 5.91
C ILE A 238 -20.81 14.06 5.45
N TRP A 239 -20.83 12.72 5.42
CA TRP A 239 -22.01 11.96 5.02
C TRP A 239 -22.18 10.69 5.86
N GLU A 240 -23.42 10.45 6.29
CA GLU A 240 -23.81 9.27 7.05
C GLU A 240 -24.91 8.50 6.31
N ASN A 241 -24.65 7.26 5.90
CA ASN A 241 -25.64 6.39 5.29
C ASN A 241 -26.54 5.74 6.36
N LYS A 242 -27.49 6.50 6.90
CA LYS A 242 -28.39 6.02 7.98
C LYS A 242 -29.49 5.08 7.49
N GLU A 243 -29.88 5.21 6.23
CA GLU A 243 -31.01 4.49 5.65
C GLU A 243 -30.62 3.12 5.08
N MET A 244 -29.32 2.75 5.15
CA MET A 244 -28.76 1.49 4.64
C MET A 244 -29.15 1.17 3.19
N VAL A 245 -29.43 2.20 2.39
CA VAL A 245 -29.84 2.03 0.99
C VAL A 245 -28.70 1.38 0.22
N GLU A 246 -28.90 0.17 -0.33
CA GLU A 246 -27.85 -0.61 -1.03
C GLU A 246 -27.16 0.19 -2.15
N ASN A 247 -27.91 1.07 -2.82
CA ASN A 247 -27.43 1.96 -3.88
C ASN A 247 -27.06 3.38 -3.42
N GLY A 248 -27.03 3.61 -2.11
CA GLY A 248 -26.63 4.88 -1.51
C GLY A 248 -25.11 5.11 -1.52
N VAL A 249 -24.72 6.30 -1.05
CA VAL A 249 -23.32 6.70 -0.89
C VAL A 249 -22.79 6.16 0.45
N PRO A 250 -21.61 5.49 0.48
CA PRO A 250 -20.95 5.05 1.72
C PRO A 250 -20.66 6.19 2.70
N HIS A 251 -20.45 5.87 3.98
CA HIS A 251 -20.03 6.89 4.96
C HIS A 251 -18.78 7.64 4.49
N LEU A 252 -18.76 8.97 4.68
CA LEU A 252 -17.61 9.81 4.37
C LEU A 252 -17.21 10.62 5.60
N ILE A 253 -16.03 10.33 6.14
CA ILE A 253 -15.49 10.94 7.35
C ILE A 253 -14.19 11.67 7.01
N TYR A 254 -14.13 12.95 7.35
CA TYR A 254 -12.90 13.75 7.31
C TYR A 254 -12.19 13.67 8.66
N ILE A 255 -10.87 13.48 8.60
CA ILE A 255 -10.00 13.43 9.76
C ILE A 255 -8.77 14.29 9.48
N SER A 256 -8.48 15.20 10.41
CA SER A 256 -7.19 15.86 10.55
C SER A 256 -6.70 15.57 11.97
N ARG A 257 -5.57 14.89 12.09
CA ARG A 257 -5.02 14.49 13.40
C ARG A 257 -4.49 15.69 14.16
N GLU A 258 -4.37 15.61 15.49
CA GLU A 258 -3.75 16.70 16.23
C GLU A 258 -2.26 16.83 15.91
N LYS A 259 -1.81 18.08 15.67
CA LYS A 259 -0.39 18.40 15.53
C LYS A 259 -0.03 19.52 16.48
N ARG A 260 1.17 19.40 17.07
CA ARG A 260 1.76 20.42 17.94
C ARG A 260 3.18 20.74 17.49
N PRO A 261 3.61 22.01 17.62
CA PRO A 261 4.97 22.38 17.28
C PRO A 261 6.00 21.52 18.03
N LYS A 262 7.06 21.12 17.33
CA LYS A 262 8.19 20.32 17.86
C LYS A 262 7.85 18.89 18.29
N GLN A 263 6.62 18.42 18.08
CA GLN A 263 6.28 17.01 18.32
C GLN A 263 6.47 16.18 17.05
N PRO A 264 7.11 15.01 17.14
CA PRO A 264 7.21 14.11 15.99
C PRO A 264 5.82 13.56 15.67
N HIS A 265 5.45 13.60 14.39
CA HIS A 265 4.16 13.11 13.91
C HIS A 265 4.29 11.92 12.96
N HIS A 266 5.51 11.43 12.68
CA HIS A 266 5.72 10.19 11.93
C HIS A 266 5.02 10.12 10.55
N TYR A 267 4.91 11.27 9.86
CA TYR A 267 4.40 11.38 8.48
C TYR A 267 3.14 10.52 8.22
N LYS A 268 3.14 9.71 7.15
CA LYS A 268 2.01 8.86 6.77
C LYS A 268 1.74 7.75 7.79
N ALA A 269 2.77 7.12 8.36
CA ALA A 269 2.62 6.08 9.37
C ALA A 269 1.74 6.53 10.56
N GLY A 270 2.00 7.74 11.07
CA GLY A 270 1.21 8.30 12.17
C GLY A 270 -0.23 8.64 11.76
N ALA A 271 -0.45 9.09 10.52
CA ALA A 271 -1.80 9.35 10.01
C ALA A 271 -2.60 8.05 9.89
N MET A 272 -1.98 6.98 9.39
CA MET A 272 -2.57 5.64 9.29
C MET A 272 -2.89 5.04 10.66
N ASN A 273 -2.04 5.26 11.66
CA ASN A 273 -2.31 4.83 13.03
C ASN A 273 -3.50 5.57 13.66
N VAL A 274 -3.60 6.89 13.45
CA VAL A 274 -4.78 7.67 13.88
C VAL A 274 -6.05 7.16 13.18
N LEU A 275 -6.00 6.99 11.85
CA LEU A 275 -7.11 6.44 11.07
C LEU A 275 -7.58 5.08 11.61
N THR A 276 -6.64 4.22 11.97
CA THR A 276 -6.92 2.89 12.50
C THR A 276 -7.62 2.94 13.85
N ARG A 277 -7.20 3.83 14.75
CA ARG A 277 -7.85 4.03 16.06
C ARG A 277 -9.24 4.64 15.91
N VAL A 278 -9.37 5.67 15.08
CA VAL A 278 -10.65 6.37 14.85
C VAL A 278 -11.67 5.45 14.19
N SER A 279 -11.32 4.81 13.07
CA SER A 279 -12.19 3.85 12.40
C SER A 279 -12.52 2.65 13.29
N GLY A 280 -11.57 2.21 14.12
CA GLY A 280 -11.78 1.16 15.11
C GLY A 280 -12.85 1.49 16.14
N LEU A 281 -13.14 2.78 16.41
CA LEU A 281 -14.24 3.19 17.28
C LEU A 281 -15.55 3.40 16.51
N ILE A 282 -15.48 3.95 15.29
CA ILE A 282 -16.67 4.37 14.55
C ILE A 282 -17.34 3.19 13.84
N THR A 283 -16.61 2.46 12.99
CA THR A 283 -17.16 1.37 12.14
C THR A 283 -16.61 0.00 12.50
N ASN A 284 -15.39 -0.05 13.03
CA ASN A 284 -14.65 -1.26 13.41
C ASN A 284 -14.66 -2.36 12.33
N ALA A 285 -14.46 -1.99 11.06
CA ALA A 285 -14.52 -2.95 9.96
C ALA A 285 -13.35 -3.96 10.04
N PRO A 286 -13.56 -5.26 9.81
CA PRO A 286 -12.50 -6.27 9.91
C PRO A 286 -11.40 -6.12 8.85
N PHE A 287 -11.69 -5.45 7.73
CA PHE A 287 -10.76 -5.19 6.65
C PHE A 287 -10.61 -3.69 6.40
N MET A 288 -9.41 -3.29 5.98
CA MET A 288 -9.07 -1.89 5.67
C MET A 288 -8.36 -1.82 4.32
N LEU A 289 -8.75 -0.89 3.45
CA LEU A 289 -8.06 -0.55 2.21
C LEU A 289 -7.28 0.74 2.41
N ASN A 290 -5.99 0.74 2.15
CA ASN A 290 -5.14 1.93 2.15
C ASN A 290 -4.89 2.44 0.71
N LEU A 291 -5.14 3.73 0.48
CA LEU A 291 -4.90 4.43 -0.76
C LEU A 291 -4.24 5.81 -0.52
N ASP A 292 -3.33 6.15 -1.43
CA ASP A 292 -2.86 7.52 -1.62
C ASP A 292 -3.92 8.35 -2.35
N CYS A 293 -3.89 9.67 -2.14
CA CYS A 293 -4.85 10.58 -2.76
C CYS A 293 -4.77 10.60 -4.29
N ASP A 294 -3.67 10.17 -4.89
CA ASP A 294 -3.44 10.12 -6.34
C ASP A 294 -3.72 8.75 -6.97
N MET A 295 -4.24 7.78 -6.20
CA MET A 295 -4.57 6.43 -6.66
C MET A 295 -6.09 6.25 -6.81
N ILE A 296 -6.56 6.15 -8.04
CA ILE A 296 -7.98 5.95 -8.35
C ILE A 296 -8.33 4.49 -8.60
N VAL A 297 -9.58 4.13 -8.30
CA VAL A 297 -10.15 2.82 -8.64
C VAL A 297 -10.42 2.74 -10.14
N ASN A 298 -9.87 1.72 -10.78
CA ASN A 298 -10.10 1.40 -12.19
C ASN A 298 -10.95 0.14 -12.38
N ASN A 299 -10.94 -0.79 -11.42
CA ASN A 299 -11.85 -1.94 -11.41
C ASN A 299 -12.83 -1.81 -10.24
N PRO A 300 -14.15 -1.64 -10.49
CA PRO A 300 -15.12 -1.41 -9.43
C PRO A 300 -15.36 -2.62 -8.52
N LYS A 301 -15.00 -3.82 -8.96
CA LYS A 301 -15.17 -5.08 -8.22
C LYS A 301 -13.96 -5.42 -7.34
N ILE A 302 -12.98 -4.53 -7.22
CA ILE A 302 -11.71 -4.81 -6.52
C ILE A 302 -11.89 -5.29 -5.07
N VAL A 303 -12.87 -4.75 -4.35
CA VAL A 303 -13.16 -5.19 -2.97
C VAL A 303 -13.59 -6.65 -2.95
N GLN A 304 -14.45 -7.07 -3.90
CA GLN A 304 -14.87 -8.46 -4.04
C GLN A 304 -13.68 -9.38 -4.36
N HIS A 305 -12.77 -8.94 -5.24
CA HIS A 305 -11.54 -9.67 -5.56
C HIS A 305 -10.66 -9.87 -4.31
N ALA A 306 -10.49 -8.84 -3.48
CA ALA A 306 -9.76 -8.96 -2.23
C ALA A 306 -10.45 -9.92 -1.25
N MET A 307 -11.78 -9.85 -1.14
CA MET A 307 -12.55 -10.74 -0.26
C MET A 307 -12.48 -12.20 -0.69
N CYS A 308 -12.44 -12.50 -2.00
CA CYS A 308 -12.18 -13.85 -2.49
C CYS A 308 -10.87 -14.45 -1.92
N ILE A 309 -9.83 -13.63 -1.77
CA ILE A 309 -8.53 -14.07 -1.24
C ILE A 309 -8.61 -14.25 0.27
N PHE A 310 -9.16 -13.28 0.99
CA PHE A 310 -9.25 -13.35 2.45
C PHE A 310 -10.15 -14.51 2.93
N LEU A 311 -11.35 -14.62 2.39
CA LEU A 311 -12.34 -15.63 2.78
C LEU A 311 -12.06 -17.00 2.12
N GLY A 312 -11.38 -17.02 0.98
CA GLY A 312 -11.00 -18.26 0.30
C GLY A 312 -9.72 -18.91 0.85
N SER A 313 -8.94 -18.20 1.66
CA SER A 313 -7.69 -18.73 2.22
C SER A 313 -7.98 -19.87 3.21
N ARG A 314 -7.10 -20.88 3.30
CA ARG A 314 -7.33 -22.04 4.19
C ARG A 314 -7.59 -21.55 5.62
N GLY A 315 -8.77 -21.90 6.13
CA GLY A 315 -9.22 -21.49 7.46
C GLY A 315 -9.38 -19.99 7.68
N GLU A 316 -9.41 -19.17 6.61
CA GLU A 316 -9.51 -17.70 6.63
C GLU A 316 -8.38 -16.96 7.40
N LYS A 317 -7.25 -17.63 7.66
CA LYS A 317 -6.29 -17.21 8.69
C LYS A 317 -4.85 -17.04 8.22
N GLU A 318 -4.55 -17.27 6.94
CA GLU A 318 -3.14 -17.25 6.49
C GLU A 318 -2.70 -15.91 5.90
N VAL A 319 -3.62 -15.14 5.30
CA VAL A 319 -3.28 -13.93 4.53
C VAL A 319 -3.50 -12.68 5.39
N ALA A 320 -2.42 -11.95 5.70
CA ALA A 320 -2.47 -10.68 6.42
C ALA A 320 -2.96 -9.52 5.56
N PHE A 321 -2.44 -9.43 4.33
CA PHE A 321 -2.75 -8.35 3.41
C PHE A 321 -2.73 -8.81 1.96
N VAL A 322 -3.48 -8.08 1.13
CA VAL A 322 -3.61 -8.29 -0.31
C VAL A 322 -3.09 -7.04 -1.02
N GLN A 323 -1.97 -7.18 -1.74
CA GLN A 323 -1.34 -6.07 -2.46
C GLN A 323 -1.80 -6.07 -3.92
N CYS A 324 -2.21 -4.91 -4.42
CA CYS A 324 -2.44 -4.69 -5.84
C CYS A 324 -1.25 -3.90 -6.42
N PRO A 325 -0.76 -4.22 -7.63
CA PRO A 325 0.35 -3.49 -8.22
C PRO A 325 -0.05 -2.05 -8.55
N GLN A 326 0.88 -1.11 -8.36
CA GLN A 326 0.71 0.26 -8.79
C GLN A 326 0.92 0.36 -10.31
N ARG A 327 0.03 1.08 -10.98
CA ARG A 327 0.16 1.43 -12.40
C ARG A 327 -0.14 2.90 -12.56
N PHE A 328 0.54 3.55 -13.50
CA PHE A 328 0.44 4.98 -13.69
C PHE A 328 -0.15 5.33 -15.04
N TYR A 329 -0.84 6.46 -15.10
CA TYR A 329 -1.55 6.88 -16.30
C TYR A 329 -1.09 8.19 -16.91
N THR A 330 -0.38 9.01 -16.15
CA THR A 330 0.22 10.28 -16.58
C THR A 330 1.68 10.13 -17.03
N SER A 331 2.16 8.91 -17.21
CA SER A 331 3.55 8.66 -17.57
C SER A 331 3.85 9.07 -19.01
N LEU A 332 5.00 9.72 -19.21
CA LEU A 332 5.56 9.97 -20.54
C LEU A 332 5.65 8.65 -21.32
N LYS A 333 5.27 8.67 -22.60
CA LYS A 333 5.24 7.48 -23.47
C LYS A 333 6.58 6.76 -23.50
N ASP A 334 7.68 7.52 -23.51
CA ASP A 334 9.04 7.00 -23.58
C ASP A 334 9.66 6.73 -22.18
N ASP A 335 8.94 7.07 -21.10
CA ASP A 335 9.35 6.91 -19.69
C ASP A 335 10.86 7.16 -19.44
N PRO A 336 11.40 8.34 -19.78
CA PRO A 336 12.84 8.60 -19.69
C PRO A 336 13.39 8.51 -18.26
N PHE A 337 12.50 8.61 -17.26
CA PHE A 337 12.84 8.53 -15.84
C PHE A 337 12.67 7.12 -15.25
N GLY A 338 12.08 6.18 -16.00
CA GLY A 338 11.80 4.83 -15.53
C GLY A 338 10.73 4.76 -14.43
N ASN A 339 9.86 5.77 -14.34
CA ASN A 339 8.90 5.92 -13.24
C ASN A 339 7.75 4.92 -13.30
N GLN A 340 7.45 4.37 -14.49
CA GLN A 340 6.39 3.38 -14.59
C GLN A 340 6.72 2.11 -13.81
N MET A 341 8.03 1.80 -13.66
CA MET A 341 8.53 0.63 -12.93
C MET A 341 7.81 -0.66 -13.34
N THR A 342 7.31 -0.73 -14.59
CA THR A 342 6.38 -1.76 -15.07
C THR A 342 6.98 -3.15 -14.94
N MET A 343 8.27 -3.30 -15.24
CA MET A 343 9.01 -4.55 -15.07
C MET A 343 9.07 -4.96 -13.59
N THR A 344 9.43 -4.02 -12.72
CA THR A 344 9.56 -4.25 -11.28
C THR A 344 8.23 -4.65 -10.66
N TYR A 345 7.15 -3.91 -10.92
CA TYR A 345 5.82 -4.19 -10.38
C TYR A 345 5.18 -5.46 -10.96
N THR A 346 5.42 -5.78 -12.23
CA THR A 346 4.78 -6.95 -12.87
C THR A 346 5.51 -8.24 -12.53
N PHE A 347 6.85 -8.24 -12.61
CA PHE A 347 7.63 -9.48 -12.54
C PHE A 347 8.28 -9.73 -11.19
N ILE A 348 8.85 -8.71 -10.54
CA ILE A 348 9.58 -8.89 -9.28
C ILE A 348 8.62 -8.74 -8.09
N LEU A 349 8.11 -7.52 -7.86
CA LEU A 349 7.15 -7.23 -6.80
C LEU A 349 5.78 -7.87 -7.02
N GLY A 350 5.49 -8.22 -8.28
CA GLY A 350 4.30 -8.95 -8.69
C GLY A 350 4.52 -10.47 -8.58
N ALA A 351 4.56 -11.14 -9.73
CA ALA A 351 4.51 -12.61 -9.79
C ALA A 351 5.64 -13.30 -9.02
N GLY A 352 6.85 -12.73 -9.00
CA GLY A 352 8.02 -13.29 -8.34
C GLY A 352 7.83 -13.47 -6.84
N LEU A 353 7.73 -12.36 -6.10
CA LEU A 353 7.54 -12.39 -4.64
C LEU A 353 6.22 -13.04 -4.23
N ALA A 354 5.16 -12.94 -5.05
CA ALA A 354 3.91 -13.63 -4.80
C ALA A 354 4.06 -15.15 -4.63
N GLY A 355 5.09 -15.77 -5.22
CA GLY A 355 5.37 -17.20 -5.07
C GLY A 355 6.25 -17.59 -3.88
N LEU A 356 6.68 -16.62 -3.07
CA LEU A 356 7.42 -16.81 -1.83
C LEU A 356 6.45 -16.86 -0.63
N GLN A 357 6.64 -16.00 0.37
CA GLN A 357 5.68 -15.80 1.45
C GLN A 357 4.58 -14.80 1.06
N GLY A 358 4.83 -13.99 0.02
CA GLY A 358 3.88 -13.11 -0.64
C GLY A 358 4.53 -11.80 -1.09
N PRO A 359 3.79 -10.89 -1.77
CA PRO A 359 4.32 -9.58 -2.12
C PRO A 359 4.59 -8.71 -0.88
N LEU A 360 5.52 -7.78 -1.01
CA LEU A 360 5.79 -6.74 -0.01
C LEU A 360 4.62 -5.75 0.05
N TYR A 361 4.45 -5.09 1.18
CA TYR A 361 3.51 -3.97 1.30
C TYR A 361 4.17 -2.70 0.76
N CYS A 362 3.57 -2.12 -0.29
CA CYS A 362 4.14 -0.99 -1.05
C CYS A 362 3.38 0.33 -0.80
N GLY A 363 2.90 0.55 0.42
CA GLY A 363 2.41 1.85 0.88
C GLY A 363 1.02 2.28 0.40
N THR A 364 0.45 1.63 -0.61
CA THR A 364 -0.85 1.96 -1.20
C THR A 364 -1.43 0.77 -1.96
N ASN A 365 -2.70 0.86 -2.40
CA ASN A 365 -3.42 -0.18 -3.13
C ASN A 365 -3.42 -1.53 -2.38
N CYS A 366 -3.52 -1.49 -1.05
CA CYS A 366 -3.37 -2.66 -0.21
C CYS A 366 -4.55 -2.83 0.75
N PHE A 367 -5.11 -4.03 0.78
CA PHE A 367 -6.12 -4.42 1.77
C PHE A 367 -5.43 -5.14 2.93
N HIS A 368 -5.76 -4.77 4.16
CA HIS A 368 -5.22 -5.35 5.38
C HIS A 368 -6.34 -5.94 6.25
N ARG A 369 -6.01 -6.98 7.00
CA ARG A 369 -6.82 -7.42 8.14
C ARG A 369 -6.56 -6.53 9.36
N ARG A 370 -7.62 -5.99 9.95
CA ARG A 370 -7.55 -5.14 11.14
C ARG A 370 -6.85 -5.84 12.32
N LYS A 371 -7.18 -7.11 12.59
CA LYS A 371 -6.54 -7.89 13.66
C LYS A 371 -5.02 -8.03 13.51
N VAL A 372 -4.51 -8.08 12.27
CA VAL A 372 -3.07 -8.17 11.99
C VAL A 372 -2.38 -6.83 12.27
N ILE A 373 -3.04 -5.74 11.91
CA ILE A 373 -2.59 -4.37 12.24
C ILE A 373 -2.53 -4.16 13.75
N TYR A 374 -3.45 -4.77 14.51
CA TYR A 374 -3.39 -4.79 15.98
C TYR A 374 -2.28 -5.69 16.56
N GLY A 375 -1.52 -6.40 15.73
CA GLY A 375 -0.34 -7.16 16.13
C GLY A 375 -0.58 -8.66 16.37
N LEU A 376 -1.78 -9.18 16.07
CA LEU A 376 -2.09 -10.60 16.26
C LEU A 376 -1.20 -11.49 15.36
N SER A 377 -0.67 -12.58 15.90
CA SER A 377 0.07 -13.59 15.13
C SER A 377 -0.85 -14.74 14.69
N PRO A 378 -0.51 -15.51 13.62
CA PRO A 378 -1.34 -16.63 13.16
C PRO A 378 -1.56 -17.70 14.23
N ASP A 379 -0.54 -18.01 15.03
CA ASP A 379 -0.59 -19.01 16.11
C ASP A 379 -1.49 -18.58 17.26
N ASP A 380 -1.64 -17.27 17.47
CA ASP A 380 -2.52 -16.73 18.50
C ASP A 380 -3.99 -16.75 18.07
N VAL A 381 -4.30 -16.91 16.77
CA VAL A 381 -5.67 -16.88 16.26
C VAL A 381 -6.51 -18.05 16.81
N GLU A 382 -5.92 -19.22 17.03
CA GLU A 382 -6.61 -20.35 17.67
C GLU A 382 -6.78 -20.15 19.19
N ASN A 383 -5.93 -19.30 19.78
CA ASN A 383 -5.92 -18.96 21.19
C ASN A 383 -6.65 -17.64 21.50
N VAL A 384 -7.36 -17.01 20.56
CA VAL A 384 -8.08 -15.75 20.77
C VAL A 384 -9.13 -15.86 21.87
N LEU A 385 -9.73 -17.05 22.06
CA LEU A 385 -10.59 -17.36 23.21
C LEU A 385 -9.86 -17.24 24.57
N SER A 386 -8.53 -17.20 24.57
CA SER A 386 -7.67 -16.94 25.74
C SER A 386 -7.24 -15.48 25.93
N ILE A 387 -7.45 -14.59 24.95
CA ILE A 387 -7.30 -13.14 25.15
C ILE A 387 -8.46 -12.61 26.01
N GLY A 388 -9.66 -13.14 25.81
CA GLY A 388 -10.82 -12.94 26.70
C GLY A 388 -10.76 -13.74 28.01
N SER A 389 -9.87 -14.73 28.13
CA SER A 389 -9.65 -15.51 29.36
C SER A 389 -8.19 -15.42 29.86
N ASN A 390 -7.90 -14.33 30.57
CA ASN A 390 -6.82 -14.21 31.56
C ASN A 390 -5.35 -14.35 31.10
N LYS A 391 -4.97 -13.99 29.87
CA LYS A 391 -3.54 -13.98 29.46
C LYS A 391 -2.85 -12.62 29.34
N LEU A 392 -3.58 -11.53 29.09
CA LEU A 392 -3.02 -10.18 29.15
C LEU A 392 -3.66 -9.42 30.31
N SER A 393 -2.83 -8.94 31.23
CA SER A 393 -3.27 -8.03 32.28
C SER A 393 -3.86 -6.75 31.66
N GLU A 394 -4.80 -6.12 32.35
CA GLU A 394 -5.36 -4.83 31.93
C GLU A 394 -4.25 -3.78 31.74
N GLU A 395 -3.14 -3.90 32.48
CA GLU A 395 -1.94 -3.08 32.34
C GLU A 395 -1.23 -3.30 31.01
N GLU A 396 -1.05 -4.55 30.56
CA GLU A 396 -0.44 -4.85 29.26
C GLU A 396 -1.31 -4.38 28.08
N LEU A 397 -2.64 -4.48 28.20
CA LEU A 397 -3.56 -3.94 27.20
C LEU A 397 -3.47 -2.41 27.11
N LYS A 398 -3.41 -1.72 28.26
CA LYS A 398 -3.22 -0.26 28.30
C LYS A 398 -1.86 0.17 27.76
N GLN A 399 -0.81 -0.59 28.06
CA GLN A 399 0.51 -0.36 27.49
C GLN A 399 0.53 -0.59 25.98
N THR A 400 -0.25 -1.55 25.49
CA THR A 400 -0.29 -1.88 24.06
C THR A 400 -1.12 -0.88 23.26
N PHE A 401 -2.37 -0.65 23.68
CA PHE A 401 -3.37 0.08 22.90
C PHE A 401 -3.69 1.48 23.43
N GLY A 402 -3.18 1.86 24.60
CA GLY A 402 -3.44 3.13 25.26
C GLY A 402 -4.57 3.07 26.29
N ALA A 403 -4.81 4.20 26.96
CA ALA A 403 -5.69 4.27 28.13
C ALA A 403 -7.20 4.30 27.82
N SER A 404 -7.63 4.37 26.56
CA SER A 404 -9.04 4.46 26.21
C SER A 404 -9.76 3.12 26.37
N ASN A 405 -10.63 3.02 27.38
CA ASN A 405 -11.45 1.83 27.63
C ASN A 405 -12.38 1.48 26.46
N ASP A 406 -12.92 2.49 25.77
CA ASP A 406 -13.78 2.27 24.61
C ASP A 406 -13.00 1.67 23.43
N LEU A 407 -11.79 2.19 23.16
CA LEU A 407 -10.95 1.66 22.10
C LEU A 407 -10.51 0.22 22.43
N MET A 408 -10.09 -0.03 23.66
CA MET A 408 -9.71 -1.38 24.10
C MET A 408 -10.86 -2.38 23.91
N LYS A 409 -12.08 -2.03 24.33
CA LYS A 409 -13.27 -2.89 24.10
C LYS A 409 -13.50 -3.16 22.62
N SER A 410 -13.38 -2.13 21.78
CA SER A 410 -13.56 -2.28 20.33
C SER A 410 -12.48 -3.16 19.68
N ILE A 411 -11.22 -3.02 20.14
CA ILE A 411 -10.10 -3.84 19.70
C ILE A 411 -10.31 -5.30 20.10
N ILE A 412 -10.68 -5.58 21.35
CA ILE A 412 -10.98 -6.94 21.82
C ILE A 412 -12.08 -7.55 20.94
N HIS A 413 -13.15 -6.81 20.66
CA HIS A 413 -14.21 -7.26 19.77
C HIS A 413 -13.71 -7.61 18.36
N ALA A 414 -12.82 -6.78 17.79
CA ALA A 414 -12.22 -7.03 16.48
C ALA A 414 -11.26 -8.23 16.48
N LEU A 415 -10.55 -8.46 17.59
CA LEU A 415 -9.67 -9.61 17.76
C LEU A 415 -10.46 -10.92 17.90
N GLU A 416 -11.59 -10.87 18.61
CA GLU A 416 -12.51 -12.01 18.82
C GLU A 416 -13.37 -12.38 17.61
N GLU A 417 -13.20 -11.68 16.47
CA GLU A 417 -13.97 -11.89 15.23
C GLU A 417 -15.50 -11.83 15.42
N ARG A 418 -15.96 -11.15 16.48
CA ARG A 418 -17.39 -10.90 16.65
C ARG A 418 -17.85 -9.96 15.55
N THR A 419 -18.96 -10.29 14.90
CA THR A 419 -19.54 -9.46 13.85
C THR A 419 -20.02 -8.14 14.46
N TYR A 420 -19.37 -7.04 14.10
CA TYR A 420 -19.82 -5.72 14.52
C TYR A 420 -21.07 -5.39 13.71
N SER A 421 -22.22 -5.28 14.38
CA SER A 421 -23.46 -4.93 13.69
C SER A 421 -23.40 -3.46 13.28
N THR A 422 -23.57 -3.20 11.98
CA THR A 422 -23.68 -1.84 11.43
C THR A 422 -24.91 -1.08 11.91
N ASN A 423 -25.86 -1.77 12.56
CA ASN A 423 -27.15 -1.22 12.98
C ASN A 423 -27.07 -0.25 14.18
N ASP A 424 -25.96 -0.25 14.93
CA ASP A 424 -25.75 0.59 16.14
C ASP A 424 -24.77 1.76 15.94
N ILE A 425 -24.31 2.02 14.71
CA ILE A 425 -23.30 3.06 14.45
C ILE A 425 -23.93 4.46 14.60
N ASN A 426 -23.76 5.07 15.77
CA ASN A 426 -24.02 6.48 15.97
C ASN A 426 -22.72 7.28 15.81
N VAL A 427 -22.35 7.57 14.56
CA VAL A 427 -21.10 8.29 14.22
C VAL A 427 -20.92 9.54 15.08
N LYS A 428 -21.98 10.37 15.22
CA LYS A 428 -21.92 11.62 16.00
C LYS A 428 -21.61 11.41 17.48
N LYS A 429 -22.19 10.39 18.13
CA LYS A 429 -21.89 10.09 19.55
C LYS A 429 -20.46 9.57 19.74
N THR A 430 -19.90 8.93 18.73
CA THR A 430 -18.55 8.34 18.80
C THR A 430 -17.45 9.32 18.44
N ILE A 431 -17.76 10.43 17.73
CA ILE A 431 -16.76 11.43 17.32
C ILE A 431 -15.99 11.99 18.53
N GLU A 432 -16.63 12.32 19.64
CA GLU A 432 -15.93 12.86 20.82
C GLU A 432 -14.87 11.89 21.35
N LYS A 433 -15.22 10.61 21.45
CA LYS A 433 -14.30 9.53 21.86
C LYS A 433 -13.21 9.30 20.82
N ALA A 434 -13.55 9.40 19.54
CA ALA A 434 -12.61 9.30 18.43
C ALA A 434 -11.59 10.45 18.44
N THR A 435 -12.01 11.67 18.76
CA THR A 435 -11.14 12.84 18.89
C THR A 435 -10.10 12.63 19.98
N GLN A 436 -10.48 12.03 21.12
CA GLN A 436 -9.54 11.73 22.21
C GLN A 436 -8.43 10.76 21.81
N VAL A 437 -8.73 9.75 20.98
CA VAL A 437 -7.72 8.78 20.51
C VAL A 437 -6.93 9.28 19.28
N ALA A 438 -7.37 10.38 18.67
CA ALA A 438 -6.67 11.06 17.58
C ALA A 438 -5.67 12.13 18.07
N CYS A 439 -5.63 12.39 19.37
CA CYS A 439 -4.70 13.33 19.99
C CYS A 439 -3.24 12.88 19.85
N HIS A 440 -2.33 13.85 19.72
CA HIS A 440 -0.90 13.58 19.54
C HIS A 440 -0.30 12.82 20.73
N GLY A 441 -0.82 13.08 21.94
CA GLY A 441 -0.31 12.49 23.17
C GLY A 441 -0.79 11.07 23.45
N TYR A 442 -1.74 10.55 22.66
CA TYR A 442 -2.33 9.23 22.90
C TYR A 442 -1.31 8.10 22.78
N GLU A 443 -0.28 8.27 21.95
CA GLU A 443 0.71 7.23 21.65
C GLU A 443 1.87 7.20 22.68
N TYR A 444 1.98 8.21 23.54
CA TYR A 444 3.07 8.27 24.52
C TYR A 444 2.99 7.11 25.52
N GLY A 445 4.11 6.42 25.70
CA GLY A 445 4.19 5.25 26.58
C GLY A 445 3.49 4.00 26.04
N THR A 446 2.94 4.03 24.82
CA THR A 446 2.28 2.88 24.20
C THR A 446 3.16 2.12 23.20
N PHE A 447 2.67 0.98 22.70
CA PHE A 447 3.29 0.22 21.61
C PHE A 447 2.81 0.58 20.20
N TRP A 448 1.93 1.58 20.06
CA TRP A 448 1.59 2.16 18.76
C TRP A 448 2.85 2.66 18.03
N GLY A 449 2.96 2.32 16.75
CA GLY A 449 4.11 2.66 15.92
C GLY A 449 5.38 1.86 16.19
N LYS A 450 5.40 1.01 17.22
CA LYS A 450 6.56 0.19 17.59
C LYS A 450 6.32 -1.29 17.35
N GLN A 451 5.16 -1.79 17.76
CA GLN A 451 4.74 -3.18 17.57
C GLN A 451 3.33 -3.26 16.98
N VAL A 452 2.48 -2.27 17.27
CA VAL A 452 1.09 -2.18 16.80
C VAL A 452 0.97 -1.07 15.76
N GLY A 453 0.15 -1.31 14.73
CA GLY A 453 -0.07 -0.35 13.66
C GLY A 453 1.05 -0.32 12.61
N TRP A 454 1.17 0.82 11.94
CA TRP A 454 2.23 1.15 11.00
C TRP A 454 3.47 1.58 11.77
N ILE A 455 4.63 1.02 11.42
CA ILE A 455 5.85 1.07 12.22
C ILE A 455 6.68 2.33 11.92
N TYR A 456 7.14 3.04 12.95
CA TYR A 456 7.80 4.36 12.86
C TYR A 456 9.31 4.34 12.67
N GLU A 457 9.94 3.16 12.72
CA GLU A 457 11.41 3.01 12.75
C GLU A 457 12.12 3.35 11.43
N SER A 458 11.38 3.55 10.33
CA SER A 458 11.94 3.90 9.03
C SER A 458 11.05 4.86 8.27
N ILE A 459 11.65 5.67 7.38
CA ILE A 459 10.94 6.53 6.42
C ILE A 459 10.12 5.72 5.40
N VAL A 460 10.46 4.44 5.17
CA VAL A 460 9.65 3.49 4.38
C VAL A 460 8.86 2.59 5.33
N GLU A 461 7.90 3.18 6.03
CA GLU A 461 7.10 2.48 7.05
C GLU A 461 6.37 1.27 6.50
N ASP A 462 6.03 1.32 5.21
CA ASP A 462 5.29 0.30 4.49
C ASP A 462 6.07 -1.01 4.44
N ILE A 463 7.33 -0.96 4.01
CA ILE A 463 8.17 -2.14 3.88
C ILE A 463 8.46 -2.77 5.24
N VAL A 464 8.77 -1.96 6.26
CA VAL A 464 9.01 -2.48 7.62
C VAL A 464 7.74 -3.03 8.25
N THR A 465 6.57 -2.41 8.01
CA THR A 465 5.29 -2.92 8.51
C THR A 465 4.96 -4.28 7.89
N GLY A 466 5.13 -4.41 6.57
CA GLY A 466 4.99 -5.70 5.87
C GLY A 466 5.98 -6.75 6.38
N LEU A 467 7.24 -6.37 6.61
CA LEU A 467 8.28 -7.24 7.14
C LEU A 467 7.90 -7.81 8.50
N LEU A 468 7.37 -6.99 9.41
CA LEU A 468 6.94 -7.46 10.72
C LEU A 468 5.71 -8.37 10.65
N MET A 469 4.80 -8.16 9.70
CA MET A 469 3.71 -9.10 9.46
C MET A 469 4.23 -10.46 9.01
N HIS A 470 5.14 -10.49 8.03
CA HIS A 470 5.77 -11.74 7.58
C HIS A 470 6.64 -12.39 8.65
N ALA A 471 7.38 -11.62 9.44
CA ALA A 471 8.20 -12.11 10.55
C ALA A 471 7.35 -12.77 11.65
N ARG A 472 6.08 -12.35 11.82
CA ARG A 472 5.10 -13.00 12.70
C ARG A 472 4.54 -14.31 12.13
N GLY A 473 4.85 -14.63 10.87
CA GLY A 473 4.42 -15.85 10.19
C GLY A 473 3.22 -15.67 9.26
N TRP A 474 2.72 -14.44 9.08
CA TRP A 474 1.65 -14.19 8.12
C TRP A 474 2.16 -14.30 6.67
N ARG A 475 1.25 -14.63 5.75
CA ARG A 475 1.48 -14.53 4.31
C ARG A 475 0.80 -13.30 3.74
N SER A 476 1.21 -12.88 2.56
CA SER A 476 0.48 -11.90 1.75
C SER A 476 0.16 -12.50 0.38
N GLU A 477 -0.79 -11.90 -0.32
CA GLU A 477 -1.16 -12.34 -1.67
C GLU A 477 -1.24 -11.16 -2.64
N LEU A 478 -0.90 -11.43 -3.89
CA LEU A 478 -1.00 -10.47 -4.98
C LEU A 478 -2.42 -10.50 -5.55
N CYS A 479 -3.01 -9.35 -5.83
CA CYS A 479 -4.30 -9.25 -6.52
C CYS A 479 -4.15 -8.45 -7.81
N THR A 480 -4.25 -9.16 -8.94
CA THR A 480 -4.13 -8.61 -10.29
C THR A 480 -5.38 -8.95 -11.11
N PRO A 481 -6.53 -8.33 -10.82
CA PRO A 481 -7.73 -8.56 -11.61
C PRO A 481 -7.57 -7.99 -13.03
N ASN A 482 -8.47 -8.42 -13.92
CA ASN A 482 -8.62 -7.84 -15.25
C ASN A 482 -10.04 -7.28 -15.38
N PRO A 483 -10.24 -5.98 -15.59
CA PRO A 483 -9.23 -4.92 -15.75
C PRO A 483 -8.46 -4.62 -14.45
N ILE A 484 -7.35 -3.89 -14.58
CA ILE A 484 -6.43 -3.55 -13.48
C ILE A 484 -7.18 -2.81 -12.38
N ALA A 485 -6.83 -3.11 -11.13
CA ALA A 485 -7.48 -2.63 -9.93
C ALA A 485 -7.44 -1.11 -9.75
N PHE A 486 -6.22 -0.56 -9.75
CA PHE A 486 -5.94 0.83 -9.41
C PHE A 486 -4.97 1.44 -10.42
N VAL A 487 -5.12 2.73 -10.65
CA VAL A 487 -4.22 3.52 -11.49
C VAL A 487 -3.98 4.88 -10.83
N GLY A 488 -2.76 5.40 -10.91
CA GLY A 488 -2.41 6.66 -10.25
C GLY A 488 -1.54 7.59 -11.09
N CYS A 489 -1.14 8.69 -10.48
CA CYS A 489 -0.25 9.67 -11.09
C CYS A 489 1.22 9.31 -10.79
N ALA A 490 2.10 9.34 -11.79
CA ALA A 490 3.55 9.24 -11.55
C ALA A 490 4.15 10.65 -11.43
N PRO A 491 5.27 10.82 -10.68
CA PRO A 491 6.03 12.07 -10.71
C PRO A 491 6.42 12.45 -12.15
N GLY A 492 6.08 13.68 -12.55
CA GLY A 492 6.29 14.16 -13.92
C GLY A 492 7.69 14.77 -14.16
N ASP A 493 8.42 15.11 -13.10
CA ASP A 493 9.72 15.78 -13.17
C ASP A 493 10.85 14.95 -12.54
N ASN A 494 12.07 15.27 -12.99
CA ASN A 494 13.28 14.57 -12.56
C ASN A 494 13.60 14.81 -11.07
N LEU A 495 13.37 16.03 -10.55
CA LEU A 495 13.74 16.36 -9.17
C LEU A 495 12.84 15.63 -8.17
N ALA A 496 11.53 15.57 -8.41
CA ALA A 496 10.63 14.78 -7.56
C ALA A 496 10.98 13.28 -7.63
N THR A 497 11.27 12.77 -8.82
CA THR A 497 11.69 11.37 -9.03
C THR A 497 12.94 11.03 -8.23
N MET A 498 14.01 11.82 -8.38
CA MET A 498 15.26 11.61 -7.64
C MET A 498 15.05 11.72 -6.13
N SER A 499 14.23 12.67 -5.68
CA SER A 499 13.90 12.83 -4.26
C SER A 499 13.14 11.62 -3.72
N GLN A 500 12.24 11.02 -4.51
CA GLN A 500 11.54 9.80 -4.16
C GLN A 500 12.51 8.61 -4.02
N PHE A 501 13.35 8.35 -5.02
CA PHE A 501 14.31 7.24 -4.98
C PHE A 501 15.32 7.40 -3.85
N LYS A 502 15.75 8.64 -3.56
CA LYS A 502 16.60 8.92 -2.40
C LYS A 502 15.92 8.53 -1.09
N ARG A 503 14.65 8.92 -0.89
CA ARG A 503 13.90 8.55 0.32
C ARG A 503 13.78 7.03 0.46
N TRP A 504 13.49 6.33 -0.62
CA TRP A 504 13.43 4.87 -0.62
C TRP A 504 14.78 4.25 -0.24
N ALA A 505 15.87 4.66 -0.89
CA ALA A 505 17.20 4.16 -0.59
C ALA A 505 17.60 4.41 0.89
N THR A 506 17.33 5.60 1.42
CA THR A 506 17.58 5.92 2.84
C THR A 506 16.78 5.01 3.75
N GLY A 507 15.47 4.87 3.51
CA GLY A 507 14.60 4.04 4.35
C GLY A 507 15.00 2.55 4.33
N MET A 508 15.39 2.03 3.17
CA MET A 508 15.89 0.64 3.05
C MET A 508 17.16 0.40 3.88
N LEU A 509 18.06 1.39 3.93
CA LEU A 509 19.25 1.33 4.78
C LEU A 509 18.88 1.40 6.26
N GLU A 510 17.93 2.26 6.65
CA GLU A 510 17.41 2.30 8.03
C GLU A 510 16.86 0.94 8.46
N ILE A 511 16.08 0.25 7.60
CA ILE A 511 15.56 -1.10 7.89
C ILE A 511 16.70 -2.10 8.11
N PHE A 512 17.76 -2.04 7.30
CA PHE A 512 18.87 -2.98 7.43
C PHE A 512 19.63 -2.80 8.74
N PHE A 513 19.82 -1.55 9.19
CA PHE A 513 20.58 -1.24 10.39
C PHE A 513 19.74 -1.19 11.68
N CYS A 514 18.41 -1.17 11.58
CA CYS A 514 17.55 -1.19 12.76
C CYS A 514 17.31 -2.61 13.30
N LYS A 515 16.67 -2.69 14.48
CA LYS A 515 16.35 -3.96 15.16
C LYS A 515 15.40 -4.87 14.38
N HIS A 516 14.70 -4.33 13.38
CA HIS A 516 13.74 -5.05 12.55
C HIS A 516 14.36 -5.59 11.25
N CYS A 517 15.69 -5.71 11.18
CA CYS A 517 16.42 -6.25 10.04
C CYS A 517 15.90 -7.65 9.62
N PRO A 518 15.75 -7.94 8.31
CA PRO A 518 15.33 -9.26 7.81
C PRO A 518 16.20 -10.43 8.28
N ILE A 519 17.48 -10.18 8.59
CA ILE A 519 18.38 -11.21 9.14
C ILE A 519 17.85 -11.72 10.48
N PHE A 520 17.51 -10.81 11.39
CA PHE A 520 16.95 -11.18 12.70
C PHE A 520 15.57 -11.81 12.57
N ALA A 521 14.75 -11.31 11.65
CA ALA A 521 13.43 -11.89 11.38
C ALA A 521 13.50 -13.35 10.87
N THR A 522 14.59 -13.72 10.19
CA THR A 522 14.81 -15.09 9.69
C THR A 522 15.40 -16.02 10.75
N ILE A 523 16.33 -15.50 11.56
CA ILE A 523 17.04 -16.31 12.57
C ILE A 523 16.16 -16.51 13.81
N PHE A 524 15.43 -15.48 14.24
CA PHE A 524 14.72 -15.45 15.53
C PHE A 524 13.19 -15.38 15.41
N ALA A 525 12.64 -15.25 14.20
CA ALA A 525 11.20 -15.20 13.97
C ALA A 525 10.80 -16.14 12.81
N LYS A 526 9.67 -15.88 12.15
CA LYS A 526 9.05 -16.77 11.16
C LYS A 526 9.17 -16.29 9.72
N LEU A 527 10.13 -15.42 9.42
CA LEU A 527 10.39 -15.03 8.04
C LEU A 527 11.04 -16.19 7.29
N SER A 528 10.43 -16.64 6.19
CA SER A 528 11.03 -17.71 5.41
C SER A 528 12.35 -17.26 4.77
N PHE A 529 13.33 -18.16 4.66
CA PHE A 529 14.64 -17.82 4.08
C PHE A 529 14.55 -17.25 2.66
N ARG A 530 13.59 -17.73 1.86
CA ARG A 530 13.38 -17.19 0.50
C ARG A 530 12.78 -15.79 0.53
N GLU A 531 11.84 -15.53 1.43
CA GLU A 531 11.28 -14.19 1.64
C GLU A 531 12.35 -13.21 2.13
N PHE A 532 13.24 -13.66 3.01
CA PHE A 532 14.43 -12.91 3.40
C PHE A 532 15.25 -12.45 2.21
N LEU A 533 15.53 -13.34 1.25
CA LEU A 533 16.23 -12.95 0.01
C LEU A 533 15.44 -11.93 -0.82
N GLY A 534 14.10 -11.96 -0.76
CA GLY A 534 13.22 -10.96 -1.36
C GLY A 534 13.32 -9.59 -0.68
N TYR A 535 13.36 -9.54 0.65
CA TYR A 535 13.63 -8.32 1.40
C TYR A 535 15.06 -7.81 1.15
N MET A 536 16.05 -8.70 1.06
CA MET A 536 17.42 -8.30 0.73
C MET A 536 17.53 -7.75 -0.70
N TRP A 537 16.71 -8.24 -1.64
CA TRP A 537 16.64 -7.67 -2.99
C TRP A 537 16.24 -6.19 -2.96
N ILE A 538 15.17 -5.83 -2.23
CA ILE A 538 14.73 -4.43 -2.15
C ILE A 538 15.67 -3.57 -1.30
N ILE A 539 16.24 -4.12 -0.23
CA ILE A 539 17.24 -3.43 0.61
C ILE A 539 18.53 -3.15 -0.17
N ASN A 540 18.92 -4.05 -1.07
CA ASN A 540 20.09 -3.86 -1.93
C ASN A 540 19.98 -2.62 -2.81
N TRP A 541 18.78 -2.07 -3.01
CA TRP A 541 18.61 -0.80 -3.73
C TRP A 541 19.30 0.39 -3.03
N GLY A 542 19.43 0.34 -1.70
CA GLY A 542 20.18 1.33 -0.92
C GLY A 542 21.70 1.12 -0.96
N PHE A 543 22.17 -0.13 -1.05
CA PHE A 543 23.61 -0.45 -1.06
C PHE A 543 24.25 -0.43 -2.44
N ASN A 544 23.51 -0.85 -3.47
CA ASN A 544 24.03 -0.99 -4.83
C ASN A 544 24.64 0.29 -5.42
N PRO A 545 24.10 1.51 -5.18
CA PRO A 545 24.73 2.75 -5.63
C PRO A 545 26.17 2.93 -5.13
N PHE A 546 26.48 2.49 -3.90
CA PHE A 546 27.83 2.57 -3.35
C PHE A 546 28.81 1.71 -4.17
N ALA A 547 28.45 0.44 -4.42
CA ALA A 547 29.27 -0.46 -5.25
C ALA A 547 29.46 0.07 -6.68
N GLN A 548 28.41 0.64 -7.28
CA GLN A 548 28.47 1.21 -8.63
C GLN A 548 29.40 2.43 -8.71
N VAL A 549 29.31 3.35 -7.75
CA VAL A 549 30.18 4.53 -7.69
C VAL A 549 31.63 4.09 -7.45
N CYS A 550 31.89 3.21 -6.48
CA CYS A 550 33.23 2.69 -6.23
C CYS A 550 33.84 2.03 -7.46
N TYR A 551 33.08 1.16 -8.14
CA TYR A 551 33.57 0.47 -9.33
C TYR A 551 33.87 1.44 -10.49
N SER A 552 33.01 2.45 -10.69
CA SER A 552 33.21 3.49 -11.70
C SER A 552 34.44 4.36 -11.39
N CYS A 553 34.66 4.71 -10.12
CA CYS A 553 35.84 5.44 -9.68
C CYS A 553 37.13 4.62 -9.86
N VAL A 554 37.09 3.31 -9.64
CA VAL A 554 38.25 2.43 -9.88
C VAL A 554 38.66 2.45 -11.36
N ILE A 555 37.67 2.42 -12.27
CA ILE A 555 37.93 2.52 -13.72
C ILE A 555 38.60 3.86 -14.04
N ALA A 556 38.03 4.98 -13.59
CA ALA A 556 38.58 6.31 -13.83
C ALA A 556 39.99 6.47 -13.23
N TYR A 557 40.21 5.98 -12.01
CA TYR A 557 41.51 5.98 -11.35
C TYR A 557 42.55 5.23 -12.18
N CYS A 558 42.23 4.01 -12.63
CA CYS A 558 43.16 3.19 -13.40
C CYS A 558 43.55 3.84 -14.74
N ILE A 559 42.62 4.53 -15.40
CA ILE A 559 42.90 5.28 -16.62
C ILE A 559 43.89 6.42 -16.35
N ILE A 560 43.68 7.19 -15.28
CA ILE A 560 44.52 8.36 -14.94
C ILE A 560 45.93 7.93 -14.50
N THR A 561 46.04 6.89 -13.69
CA THR A 561 47.32 6.43 -13.13
C THR A 561 48.06 5.44 -14.02
N ASN A 562 47.47 5.07 -15.16
CA ASN A 562 47.94 3.99 -16.02
C ASN A 562 48.16 2.66 -15.23
N SER A 563 47.32 2.43 -14.22
CA SER A 563 47.29 1.18 -13.47
C SER A 563 46.23 0.23 -14.02
N TYR A 564 46.26 -1.02 -13.56
CA TYR A 564 45.29 -2.04 -13.96
C TYR A 564 44.78 -2.76 -12.71
N PHE A 565 43.49 -3.05 -12.71
CA PHE A 565 42.85 -3.89 -11.69
C PHE A 565 42.52 -5.29 -12.22
N LEU A 566 42.54 -5.50 -13.54
CA LEU A 566 42.35 -6.81 -14.19
C LEU A 566 43.69 -7.54 -14.32
N PRO A 567 43.71 -8.88 -14.20
CA PRO A 567 44.94 -9.65 -14.40
C PRO A 567 45.53 -9.38 -15.80
N LYS A 568 46.86 -9.15 -15.87
CA LYS A 568 47.58 -9.07 -17.14
C LYS A 568 47.57 -10.44 -17.80
N VAL A 569 46.85 -10.56 -18.89
CA VAL A 569 46.76 -11.82 -19.65
C VAL A 569 47.94 -11.87 -20.61
N SER A 570 48.80 -12.89 -20.49
CA SER A 570 49.69 -13.28 -21.60
C SER A 570 48.82 -13.78 -22.76
N SER A 571 49.16 -13.42 -23.98
CA SER A 571 48.38 -13.61 -25.22
C SER A 571 47.88 -15.04 -25.51
N GLU A 572 48.30 -16.05 -24.75
CA GLU A 572 47.92 -17.46 -24.92
C GLU A 572 46.58 -17.85 -24.27
N LYS A 573 46.07 -17.11 -23.27
CA LYS A 573 44.84 -17.52 -22.55
C LYS A 573 43.52 -17.13 -23.21
N TYR A 574 43.54 -16.31 -24.27
CA TYR A 574 42.33 -15.96 -25.03
C TYR A 574 41.94 -17.01 -26.09
N LEU A 575 42.77 -18.04 -26.34
CA LEU A 575 42.69 -18.89 -27.53
C LEU A 575 42.07 -20.29 -27.34
N TYR A 576 41.47 -20.60 -26.19
CA TYR A 576 40.78 -21.89 -26.00
C TYR A 576 39.27 -21.86 -26.31
N THR A 577 38.75 -20.76 -26.87
CA THR A 577 37.31 -20.65 -27.25
C THR A 577 37.05 -20.46 -28.75
N TYR A 578 38.05 -20.46 -29.62
CA TYR A 578 37.85 -20.36 -31.08
C TYR A 578 38.80 -21.24 -31.90
N HIS A 579 38.81 -22.54 -31.64
CA HIS A 579 39.30 -23.53 -32.60
C HIS A 579 38.29 -24.67 -32.74
N TYR A 580 37.34 -24.48 -33.66
CA TYR A 580 36.68 -25.55 -34.41
C TYR A 580 37.08 -25.42 -35.88
#